data_AF-A0A1G3RTR9-F1
#
_entry.id   AF-A0A1G3RTR9-F1
#
_cell.length_a   1.000
_cell.length_b   1.000
_cell.length_c   1.000
_cell.angle_alpha   90.00
_cell.angle_beta   90.00
_cell.angle_gamma   90.00
#
_symmetry.space_group_name_H-M   'P 1'
#
loop_
_entity.id
_entity.type
_entity.pdbx_description
1 polymer ?
#
loop_
_entity_poly.entity_id
_entity_poly.type
_entity_poly.pdbx_seq_one_letter_code
_entity_poly.pdbx_strand_id
1 'polypeptide(L)'
;MDEMKRISPFYAFAGFEVLRYFTLAWILEEILSGYPPQVLRFMVAPNLMFGAAFFFLAMDPARYGSYQPLLLVGKAVTVFAALVAAPLLAGIGGESLQPGTSVLAGLGFVVLWDLIAALVLLFHKFPVERLDGKRDVPVGHDVVEVE
;
A
#
# COMPACT_ATOMS: atom_id res chain seq x y z
N MET A 1 15.67 23.40 22.91
CA MET A 1 15.07 23.63 21.59
C MET A 1 14.43 22.31 21.23
N ASP A 2 13.11 22.21 21.42
CA ASP A 2 12.37 20.95 21.29
C ASP A 2 12.64 20.34 19.92
N GLU A 3 13.19 19.12 19.91
CA GLU A 3 13.07 18.23 18.75
C GLU A 3 11.58 18.01 18.54
N MET A 4 10.97 18.81 17.67
CA MET A 4 9.68 18.49 17.10
C MET A 4 9.80 17.10 16.48
N LYS A 5 9.26 16.08 17.15
CA LYS A 5 9.13 14.72 16.63
C LYS A 5 8.53 14.82 15.23
N ARG A 6 9.35 14.67 14.19
CA ARG A 6 8.89 14.66 12.81
C ARG A 6 7.93 13.49 12.68
N ILE A 7 6.65 13.79 12.44
CA ILE A 7 5.63 12.77 12.18
C ILE A 7 6.02 12.06 10.89
N SER A 8 6.16 10.74 10.97
CA SER A 8 6.52 9.92 9.81
C SER A 8 5.44 10.04 8.72
N PRO A 9 5.81 10.26 7.44
CA PRO A 9 4.84 10.33 6.35
C PRO A 9 4.03 9.04 6.19
N PHE A 10 4.54 7.91 6.70
CA PHE A 10 3.86 6.62 6.64
C PHE A 10 2.58 6.55 7.48
N TYR A 11 2.37 7.47 8.43
CA TYR A 11 1.05 7.62 9.08
C TYR A 11 -0.02 8.06 8.08
N ALA A 12 0.32 8.93 7.13
CA ALA A 12 -0.60 9.30 6.06
C ALA A 12 -0.89 8.08 5.16
N PHE A 13 0.12 7.28 4.83
CA PHE A 13 -0.05 6.06 4.04
C PHE A 13 -0.99 5.08 4.72
N ALA A 14 -0.84 4.87 6.03
CA ALA A 14 -1.76 4.04 6.80
C ALA A 14 -3.21 4.56 6.73
N GLY A 15 -3.41 5.88 6.84
CA GLY A 15 -4.72 6.50 6.67
C GLY A 15 -5.31 6.31 5.26
N PHE A 16 -4.48 6.48 4.23
CA PHE A 16 -4.89 6.24 2.84
C PHE A 16 -5.23 4.78 2.55
N GLU A 17 -4.58 3.81 3.20
CA GLU A 17 -4.98 2.40 3.08
C GLU A 17 -6.37 2.12 3.66
N VAL A 18 -6.74 2.81 4.74
CA VAL A 18 -8.10 2.71 5.29
C VAL A 18 -9.11 3.28 4.30
N LEU A 19 -8.82 4.45 3.71
CA LEU A 19 -9.67 5.04 2.67
C LEU A 19 -9.80 4.08 1.47
N ARG A 20 -8.68 3.54 0.99
CA ARG A 20 -8.61 2.54 -0.09
C ARG A 20 -9.45 1.30 0.22
N TYR A 21 -9.41 0.79 1.45
CA TYR A 21 -10.24 -0.33 1.87
C TYR A 21 -11.74 -0.02 1.73
N PHE A 22 -12.19 1.14 2.19
CA PHE A 22 -13.59 1.53 2.04
C PHE A 22 -13.98 1.75 0.58
N THR A 23 -13.09 2.32 -0.23
CA THR A 23 -13.32 2.45 -1.67
C THR A 23 -13.48 1.08 -2.35
N LEU A 24 -12.64 0.10 -2.01
CA LEU A 24 -12.77 -1.27 -2.52
C LEU A 24 -14.08 -1.93 -2.09
N ALA A 25 -14.45 -1.80 -0.81
CA ALA A 25 -15.73 -2.34 -0.31
C ALA A 25 -16.91 -1.73 -1.06
N TRP A 26 -16.92 -0.42 -1.26
CA TRP A 26 -17.97 0.29 -2.00
C TRP A 26 -18.02 -0.14 -3.48
N ILE A 27 -16.88 -0.27 -4.16
CA ILE A 27 -16.81 -0.79 -5.55
C ILE A 27 -17.44 -2.19 -5.63
N LEU A 28 -17.11 -3.07 -4.69
CA LEU A 28 -17.67 -4.43 -4.64
C LEU A 28 -19.17 -4.42 -4.36
N GLU A 29 -19.67 -3.53 -3.49
CA GLU A 29 -21.10 -3.36 -3.23
C GLU A 29 -21.85 -2.94 -4.51
N GLU A 30 -21.27 -2.07 -5.34
CA GLU A 30 -21.86 -1.65 -6.63
C GLU A 30 -21.83 -2.77 -7.69
N ILE A 31 -20.74 -3.53 -7.77
CA ILE A 31 -20.58 -4.61 -8.78
C ILE A 31 -21.36 -5.87 -8.37
N LEU A 32 -21.42 -6.18 -7.07
CA LEU A 32 -21.99 -7.41 -6.50
C LEU A 32 -23.21 -7.10 -5.63
N SER A 33 -24.13 -6.29 -6.16
CA SER A 33 -25.31 -5.76 -5.45
C SER A 33 -26.29 -6.79 -4.85
N GLY A 34 -26.10 -8.09 -5.14
CA GLY A 34 -26.85 -9.20 -4.55
C GLY A 34 -26.27 -9.77 -3.24
N TYR A 35 -25.10 -9.32 -2.80
CA TYR A 35 -24.44 -9.83 -1.59
C TYR A 35 -24.59 -8.89 -0.40
N PRO A 36 -24.69 -9.41 0.85
CA PRO A 36 -24.74 -8.55 2.03
C PRO A 36 -23.46 -7.70 2.17
N PRO A 37 -23.56 -6.40 2.51
CA PRO A 37 -22.40 -5.51 2.65
C PRO A 37 -21.31 -6.03 3.60
N GLN A 38 -21.71 -6.71 4.68
CA GLN A 38 -20.77 -7.31 5.62
C GLN A 38 -19.91 -8.40 4.97
N VAL A 39 -20.50 -9.23 4.09
CA VAL A 39 -19.77 -10.30 3.39
C VAL A 39 -18.72 -9.69 2.46
N LEU A 40 -19.09 -8.65 1.72
CA LEU A 40 -18.18 -7.96 0.81
C LEU A 40 -17.01 -7.29 1.55
N ARG A 41 -17.29 -6.69 2.72
CA ARG A 41 -16.25 -6.15 3.62
C ARG A 41 -15.31 -7.23 4.14
N PHE A 42 -15.82 -8.42 4.49
CA PHE A 42 -14.97 -9.54 4.87
C PHE A 42 -14.07 -10.02 3.72
N MET A 43 -14.58 -10.00 2.47
CA MET A 43 -13.77 -10.36 1.29
C MET A 43 -12.59 -9.39 1.09
N VAL A 44 -12.78 -8.10 1.37
CA VAL A 44 -11.68 -7.11 1.27
C VAL A 44 -10.89 -6.90 2.55
N ALA A 45 -11.32 -7.45 3.69
CA ALA A 45 -10.66 -7.30 4.99
C ALA A 45 -9.14 -7.60 4.99
N PRO A 46 -8.61 -8.59 4.23
CA PRO A 46 -7.17 -8.81 4.13
C PRO A 46 -6.39 -7.58 3.67
N ASN A 47 -7.01 -6.65 2.94
CA ASN A 47 -6.39 -5.40 2.51
C ASN A 47 -6.08 -4.44 3.67
N LEU A 48 -6.76 -4.57 4.82
CA LEU A 48 -6.43 -3.77 6.01
C LEU A 48 -5.04 -4.08 6.56
N MET A 49 -4.46 -5.23 6.20
CA MET A 49 -3.07 -5.56 6.56
C MET A 49 -2.07 -4.60 5.93
N PHE A 50 -2.37 -4.01 4.77
CA PHE A 50 -1.52 -2.95 4.19
C PHE A 50 -1.51 -1.71 5.09
N GLY A 51 -2.68 -1.30 5.59
CA GLY A 51 -2.79 -0.16 6.52
C GLY A 51 -2.06 -0.42 7.83
N ALA A 52 -2.21 -1.61 8.40
CA ALA A 52 -1.47 -2.01 9.59
C ALA A 52 0.04 -2.01 9.36
N ALA A 53 0.51 -2.53 8.22
CA ALA A 53 1.93 -2.55 7.90
C ALA A 53 2.52 -1.14 7.76
N PHE A 54 1.83 -0.22 7.07
CA PHE A 54 2.27 1.18 7.01
C PHE A 54 2.24 1.87 8.38
N PHE A 55 1.26 1.56 9.21
CA PHE A 55 1.19 2.08 10.57
C PHE A 55 2.37 1.61 11.43
N PHE A 56 2.73 0.32 11.36
CA PHE A 56 3.89 -0.20 12.07
C PHE A 56 5.21 0.38 11.53
N LEU A 57 5.36 0.50 10.21
CA LEU A 57 6.50 1.20 9.59
C LEU A 57 6.60 2.66 10.03
N ALA A 58 5.46 3.34 10.24
CA ALA A 58 5.44 4.71 10.74
C ALA A 58 5.85 4.83 12.20
N MET A 59 5.52 3.82 13.01
CA MET A 59 5.78 3.77 14.45
C MET A 59 7.26 3.49 14.76
N ASP A 60 7.83 2.47 14.12
CA ASP A 60 9.22 2.06 14.33
C ASP A 60 9.81 1.49 13.03
N PRO A 61 10.37 2.35 12.15
CA PRO A 61 10.95 1.92 10.90
C PRO A 61 12.08 0.89 11.06
N ALA A 62 12.86 0.97 12.16
CA ALA A 62 14.00 0.09 12.38
C ALA A 62 13.58 -1.35 12.67
N ARG A 63 12.53 -1.50 13.48
CA ARG A 63 11.97 -2.81 13.85
C ARG A 63 11.17 -3.46 12.72
N TYR A 64 10.40 -2.66 11.98
CA TYR A 64 9.45 -3.17 10.98
C TYR A 64 9.95 -3.08 9.53
N GLY A 65 11.11 -2.44 9.29
CA GLY A 65 11.69 -2.27 7.95
C GLY A 65 11.95 -3.59 7.21
N SER A 66 12.23 -4.68 7.94
CA SER A 66 12.42 -6.02 7.36
C SER A 66 11.19 -6.58 6.64
N TYR A 67 9.98 -6.10 6.96
CA TYR A 67 8.73 -6.51 6.31
C TYR A 67 8.41 -5.72 5.03
N GLN A 68 9.19 -4.69 4.71
CA GLN A 68 9.02 -3.87 3.51
C GLN A 68 8.92 -4.70 2.21
N PRO A 69 9.75 -5.73 1.95
CA PRO A 69 9.66 -6.52 0.73
C PRO A 69 8.32 -7.25 0.60
N LEU A 70 7.77 -7.73 1.72
CA LEU A 70 6.46 -8.38 1.74
C LEU A 70 5.36 -7.37 1.38
N LEU A 71 5.45 -6.15 1.92
CA LEU A 71 4.51 -5.08 1.60
C LEU A 71 4.57 -4.70 0.12
N LEU A 72 5.78 -4.59 -0.43
CA LEU A 72 6.02 -4.30 -1.84
C LEU A 72 5.44 -5.40 -2.74
N VAL A 73 5.66 -6.68 -2.40
CA VAL A 73 5.07 -7.81 -3.14
C VAL A 73 3.55 -7.74 -3.12
N GLY A 74 2.95 -7.48 -1.95
CA GLY A 74 1.50 -7.32 -1.85
C GLY A 74 0.96 -6.19 -2.74
N LYS A 75 1.64 -5.04 -2.79
CA LYS A 75 1.28 -3.93 -3.70
C LYS A 75 1.50 -4.28 -5.18
N ALA A 76 2.56 -5.01 -5.50
CA ALA A 76 2.79 -5.48 -6.86
C ALA A 76 1.67 -6.43 -7.32
N VAL A 77 1.19 -7.31 -6.44
CA VAL A 77 0.04 -8.19 -6.73
C VAL A 77 -1.23 -7.39 -6.99
N THR A 78 -1.51 -6.33 -6.23
CA THR A 78 -2.72 -5.52 -6.46
C THR A 78 -2.65 -4.74 -7.77
N VAL A 79 -1.48 -4.17 -8.11
CA VAL A 79 -1.24 -3.53 -9.41
C VAL A 79 -1.40 -4.54 -10.55
N PHE A 80 -0.81 -5.73 -10.41
CA PHE A 80 -0.94 -6.79 -11.41
C PHE A 80 -2.40 -7.23 -11.59
N ALA A 81 -3.15 -7.42 -10.50
CA ALA A 81 -4.57 -7.75 -10.56
C ALA A 81 -5.38 -6.68 -11.30
N ALA A 82 -5.06 -5.40 -11.09
CA ALA A 82 -5.70 -4.31 -11.83
C ALA A 82 -5.38 -4.34 -13.33
N LEU A 83 -4.12 -4.62 -13.71
CA LEU A 83 -3.73 -4.76 -15.11
C LEU A 83 -4.43 -5.94 -15.80
N VAL A 84 -4.61 -7.05 -15.08
CA VAL A 84 -5.35 -8.23 -15.58
C VAL A 84 -6.85 -7.92 -15.71
N ALA A 85 -7.41 -7.13 -14.79
CA ALA A 85 -8.83 -6.73 -14.85
C ALA A 85 -9.11 -5.62 -15.88
N ALA A 86 -8.11 -4.83 -16.26
CA ALA A 86 -8.29 -3.67 -17.14
C ALA A 86 -8.91 -3.99 -18.51
N PRO A 87 -8.51 -5.06 -19.24
CA PRO A 87 -9.15 -5.43 -20.50
C PRO A 87 -10.64 -5.73 -20.36
N LEU A 88 -11.04 -6.41 -19.28
CA LEU A 88 -12.43 -6.75 -18.99
C LEU A 88 -13.27 -5.47 -18.73
N LEU A 89 -12.71 -4.52 -17.99
CA LEU A 89 -13.35 -3.22 -17.72
C LEU A 89 -13.41 -2.33 -18.97
N ALA A 90 -12.45 -2.47 -19.88
CA ALA A 90 -12.42 -1.77 -21.16
C ALA A 90 -13.30 -2.44 -22.24
N GLY A 91 -13.94 -3.57 -21.94
CA GLY A 91 -14.77 -4.33 -22.88
C GLY A 91 -13.97 -5.00 -24.00
N ILE A 92 -12.67 -5.22 -23.80
CA ILE A 92 -11.80 -5.88 -24.76
C ILE A 92 -12.00 -7.40 -24.60
N GLY A 93 -12.66 -8.04 -25.57
CA GLY A 93 -12.84 -9.50 -25.59
C GLY A 93 -14.28 -10.02 -25.51
N GLY A 94 -15.30 -9.17 -25.56
CA GLY A 94 -16.69 -9.55 -25.86
C GLY A 94 -17.69 -9.43 -24.71
N GLU A 95 -17.31 -9.78 -23.48
CA GLU A 95 -18.12 -9.53 -22.27
C GLU A 95 -17.62 -8.28 -21.55
N SER A 96 -18.22 -7.13 -21.84
CA SER A 96 -17.91 -5.88 -21.13
C SER A 96 -18.70 -5.82 -19.83
N LEU A 97 -18.02 -5.67 -18.70
CA LEU A 97 -18.63 -5.00 -17.55
C LEU A 97 -18.71 -3.53 -17.95
N GLN A 98 -19.89 -2.92 -17.94
CA GLN A 98 -20.05 -1.45 -18.09
C GLN A 98 -20.20 -0.83 -16.70
N PRO A 99 -19.12 -0.71 -15.91
CA PRO A 99 -19.19 -0.07 -14.60
C PRO A 99 -19.64 1.39 -14.76
N GLY A 100 -20.43 1.86 -13.80
CA GLY A 100 -20.76 3.27 -13.71
C GLY A 100 -19.49 4.13 -13.56
N THR A 101 -19.56 5.40 -13.97
CA THR A 101 -18.44 6.36 -13.88
C THR A 101 -17.84 6.44 -12.47
N SER A 102 -18.67 6.32 -11.44
CA SER A 102 -18.25 6.31 -10.05
C SER A 102 -17.34 5.11 -9.74
N VAL A 103 -17.70 3.90 -10.20
CA VAL A 103 -16.91 2.68 -10.00
C VAL A 103 -15.57 2.79 -10.73
N LEU A 104 -15.55 3.32 -11.95
CA LEU A 104 -14.31 3.60 -12.69
C LEU A 104 -13.40 4.58 -11.95
N ALA A 105 -13.97 5.67 -11.40
CA ALA A 105 -13.20 6.64 -10.62
C ALA A 105 -12.63 6.01 -9.34
N GLY A 106 -13.41 5.19 -8.64
CA GLY A 106 -12.94 4.45 -7.46
C GLY A 106 -11.82 3.48 -7.79
N LEU A 107 -11.96 2.70 -8.87
CA LEU A 107 -10.91 1.80 -9.34
C LEU A 107 -9.64 2.57 -9.72
N GLY A 108 -9.79 3.69 -10.44
CA GLY A 108 -8.69 4.58 -10.78
C GLY A 108 -7.95 5.09 -9.55
N PHE A 109 -8.68 5.50 -8.50
CA PHE A 109 -8.09 5.87 -7.21
C PHE A 109 -7.29 4.74 -6.58
N VAL A 110 -7.86 3.53 -6.49
CA VAL A 110 -7.18 2.36 -5.89
C VAL A 110 -5.89 2.02 -6.64
N VAL A 111 -5.95 1.98 -7.97
CA VAL A 111 -4.79 1.64 -8.83
C VAL A 111 -3.71 2.70 -8.72
N LEU A 112 -4.09 3.98 -8.82
CA LEU A 112 -3.14 5.09 -8.69
C LEU A 112 -2.45 5.07 -7.32
N TRP A 113 -3.22 4.85 -6.26
CA TRP A 113 -2.67 4.74 -4.92
C TRP A 113 -1.72 3.54 -4.77
N ASP A 114 -2.09 2.36 -5.27
CA ASP A 114 -1.24 1.17 -5.18
C ASP A 114 0.07 1.35 -5.95
N LEU A 115 0.05 2.04 -7.10
CA LEU A 115 1.26 2.42 -7.82
C LEU A 115 2.14 3.39 -7.02
N ILE A 116 1.56 4.44 -6.46
CA ILE A 116 2.30 5.41 -5.63
C ILE A 116 2.94 4.69 -4.42
N ALA A 117 2.15 3.87 -3.72
CA ALA A 117 2.61 3.10 -2.57
C ALA A 117 3.74 2.12 -2.95
N ALA A 118 3.59 1.38 -4.05
CA ALA A 118 4.62 0.48 -4.56
C ALA A 118 5.91 1.22 -4.91
N LEU A 119 5.82 2.36 -5.62
CA LEU A 119 6.99 3.16 -5.99
C LEU A 119 7.70 3.71 -4.76
N VAL A 120 6.96 4.22 -3.77
CA VAL A 120 7.56 4.70 -2.52
C VAL A 120 8.25 3.56 -1.78
N LEU A 121 7.62 2.39 -1.70
CA LEU A 121 8.24 1.20 -1.10
C LEU A 121 9.43 0.67 -1.92
N LEU A 122 9.48 0.90 -3.23
CA LEU A 122 10.61 0.48 -4.05
C LEU A 122 11.85 1.37 -3.82
N PHE A 123 11.64 2.68 -3.66
CA PHE A 123 12.73 3.66 -3.58
C PHE A 123 13.10 4.07 -2.15
N HIS A 124 12.18 3.95 -1.19
CA HIS A 124 12.46 4.28 0.21
C HIS A 124 13.09 3.08 0.91
N LYS A 125 14.35 3.17 1.36
CA LYS A 125 14.98 2.11 2.15
C LYS A 125 14.78 2.35 3.63
N PHE A 126 14.14 1.42 4.31
CA PHE A 126 14.04 1.49 5.77
C PHE A 126 15.32 0.98 6.43
N PRO A 127 15.75 1.60 7.54
CA PRO A 127 16.79 1.01 8.37
C PRO A 127 16.28 -0.34 8.90
N VAL A 128 17.15 -1.33 8.96
CA VAL A 128 16.81 -2.65 9.51
C VAL A 128 17.67 -2.86 10.75
N GLU A 129 17.03 -3.08 11.90
CA GLU A 129 17.74 -3.48 13.11
C GLU A 129 18.12 -4.96 13.00
N ARG A 130 19.41 -5.26 13.05
CA ARG A 130 19.89 -6.66 13.07
C ARG A 130 19.61 -7.27 14.43
N LEU A 131 19.36 -8.58 14.45
CA LEU A 131 19.14 -9.38 15.66
C LEU A 131 20.33 -9.38 16.64
N ASP A 132 21.49 -8.85 16.24
CA ASP A 132 22.68 -8.69 17.08
C ASP A 132 22.70 -7.36 17.87
N GLY A 133 21.69 -6.50 17.72
CA GLY A 133 21.58 -5.20 18.39
C GLY A 133 22.41 -4.09 17.75
N LYS A 134 23.10 -4.33 16.62
CA LYS A 134 23.76 -3.27 15.84
C LYS A 134 22.79 -2.74 14.79
N ARG A 135 22.49 -1.44 14.88
CA ARG A 135 21.77 -0.72 13.81
C ARG A 135 22.70 -0.58 12.61
N ASP A 136 22.24 -0.98 11.43
CA ASP A 136 22.93 -0.66 10.18
C ASP A 136 22.91 0.86 9.99
N VAL A 137 24.05 1.50 10.26
CA VAL A 137 24.27 2.89 9.85
C VAL A 137 24.37 2.85 8.31
N PRO A 138 23.58 3.65 7.57
CA PRO A 138 23.73 3.71 6.13
C PRO A 138 25.16 4.11 5.82
N VAL A 139 25.91 3.24 5.13
CA VAL A 139 27.26 3.51 4.65
C VAL A 139 27.15 4.54 3.54
N GLY A 140 27.05 5.81 3.94
CA GLY A 140 27.13 6.98 3.08
C GLY A 140 28.32 7.81 3.53
N HIS A 141 29.38 7.77 2.72
CA HIS A 141 30.47 8.74 2.60
C HIS A 141 30.88 9.50 3.87
N ASP A 142 31.96 9.05 4.51
CA ASP A 142 33.15 9.87 4.80
C ASP A 142 34.04 9.10 5.78
N VAL A 143 34.90 8.25 5.23
CA VAL A 143 36.16 7.92 5.92
C VAL A 143 37.18 8.91 5.36
N VAL A 144 37.21 10.10 5.96
CA VAL A 144 38.41 10.93 5.88
C VAL A 144 39.39 10.31 6.88
N GLU A 145 40.25 9.43 6.38
CA GLU A 145 41.51 9.10 7.08
C GLU A 145 42.33 10.38 7.13
N VAL A 146 42.41 10.97 8.32
CA VAL A 146 43.43 11.97 8.63
C VAL A 146 44.62 11.17 9.18
N GLU A 147 45.64 10.99 8.33
CA GLU A 147 47.01 10.75 8.78
C GLU A 147 47.62 12.03 9.37
#